data_AF-A0A2C6KL57-F1
#
_entry.id   AF-A0A2C6KL57-F1
#
_cell.length_a   1.000
_cell.length_b   1.000
_cell.length_c   1.000
_cell.angle_alpha   90.00
_cell.angle_beta   90.00
_cell.angle_gamma   90.00
#
_symmetry.space_group_name_H-M   'P 1'
#
loop_
_entity.id
_entity.type
_entity.pdbx_description
1 polymer ?
#
loop_
_entity_poly.entity_id
_entity_poly.type
_entity_poly.pdbx_seq_one_letter_code
_entity_poly.pdbx_strand_id
1 'polypeptide(L)'
;MPGTKKRVAAPDAVASPPAKVQKVEKNSNGVASSEENSLESLRKFSVVVADSGDFETLKQYVPHDATTNPSLLFKAASMPQYAHLVDKAIQAAKKKVHLHKSTENEEKKKEEEEHLIEEVIDQLFVLFGIEILKIVPGVVSTEVSAALSFDVHGSVEKARKLIRLYKEHGIEKERVLIKLATTWEGCEAAKILEKEGIHCNMTLLFSFVQ
;
A
#
# COMPACT_ATOMS: atom_id res chain seq x y z
N MET A 1 -18.08 13.34 -30.29
CA MET A 1 -16.81 13.53 -29.55
C MET A 1 -17.12 13.55 -28.06
N PRO A 2 -16.74 12.54 -27.26
CA PRO A 2 -17.01 12.56 -25.83
C PRO A 2 -15.94 13.39 -25.12
N GLY A 3 -16.40 14.43 -24.42
CA GLY A 3 -15.56 15.36 -23.68
C GLY A 3 -14.82 14.69 -22.52
N THR A 4 -13.53 14.99 -22.41
CA THR A 4 -12.66 14.67 -21.28
C THR A 4 -13.22 15.26 -19.99
N LYS A 5 -13.72 14.41 -19.09
CA LYS A 5 -14.01 14.81 -17.70
C LYS A 5 -12.69 15.11 -17.00
N LYS A 6 -12.46 16.39 -16.65
CA LYS A 6 -11.36 16.82 -15.79
C LYS A 6 -11.46 16.11 -14.43
N ARG A 7 -10.38 15.47 -13.99
CA ARG A 7 -10.26 14.92 -12.62
C ARG A 7 -10.40 16.08 -11.63
N VAL A 8 -11.27 15.92 -10.64
CA VAL A 8 -11.44 16.87 -9.55
C VAL A 8 -10.28 16.68 -8.57
N ALA A 9 -9.56 17.76 -8.26
CA ALA A 9 -8.46 17.74 -7.31
C ALA A 9 -9.00 17.48 -5.89
N ALA A 10 -8.29 16.65 -5.12
CA ALA A 10 -8.58 16.45 -3.71
C ALA A 10 -8.33 17.76 -2.93
N PRO A 11 -9.08 18.03 -1.85
CA PRO A 11 -8.90 19.23 -1.04
C PRO A 11 -7.51 19.24 -0.37
N ASP A 12 -6.92 20.44 -0.29
CA ASP A 12 -5.61 20.67 0.28
C ASP A 12 -5.59 20.30 1.77
N ALA A 13 -4.85 19.25 2.11
CA ALA A 13 -4.50 18.96 3.50
C ALA A 13 -3.53 20.04 3.98
N VAL A 14 -3.79 20.59 5.18
CA VAL A 14 -2.88 21.52 5.86
C VAL A 14 -1.53 20.83 6.00
N ALA A 15 -0.55 21.28 5.22
CA ALA A 15 0.79 20.74 5.26
C ALA A 15 1.42 21.02 6.62
N SER A 16 1.93 19.98 7.29
CA SER A 16 2.87 20.19 8.39
C SER A 16 4.06 21.00 7.88
N PRO A 17 4.61 21.93 8.67
CA PRO A 17 5.73 22.76 8.23
C PRO A 17 6.88 21.86 7.76
N PRO A 18 7.55 22.21 6.65
CA PRO A 18 8.62 21.39 6.12
C PRO A 18 9.72 21.27 7.18
N ALA A 19 10.15 20.03 7.45
CA ALA A 19 11.38 19.81 8.19
C ALA A 19 12.49 20.58 7.46
N LYS A 20 13.22 21.43 8.20
CA LYS A 20 14.33 22.23 7.63
C LYS A 20 15.30 21.28 6.94
N VAL A 21 15.36 21.38 5.62
CA VAL A 21 16.35 20.66 4.80
C VAL A 21 17.72 21.22 5.16
N GLN A 22 18.51 20.44 5.88
CA GLN A 22 19.93 20.75 6.01
C GLN A 22 20.64 20.26 4.75
N LYS A 23 21.25 21.19 4.03
CA LYS A 23 22.25 20.86 3.01
C LYS A 23 23.39 20.13 3.73
N VAL A 24 23.73 18.94 3.26
CA VAL A 24 24.92 18.22 3.70
C VAL A 24 26.14 18.97 3.18
N GLU A 25 26.71 19.86 3.98
CA GLU A 25 28.03 20.44 3.71
C GLU A 25 29.10 19.43 4.12
N LYS A 26 29.94 19.02 3.16
CA LYS A 26 31.06 18.10 3.41
C LYS A 26 32.18 18.84 4.11
N ASN A 27 32.42 18.54 5.39
CA ASN A 27 33.64 18.95 6.07
C ASN A 27 34.83 18.05 5.70
N SER A 28 36.03 18.63 5.77
CA SER A 28 37.31 18.15 5.22
C SER A 28 37.87 16.84 5.81
N ASN A 29 37.13 16.13 6.66
CA ASN A 29 37.57 14.89 7.32
C ASN A 29 36.74 13.63 6.98
N GLY A 30 35.83 13.69 5.99
CA GLY A 30 35.21 12.48 5.42
C GLY A 30 34.24 11.71 6.33
N VAL A 31 33.96 12.18 7.54
CA VAL A 31 32.91 11.64 8.42
C VAL A 31 31.75 12.64 8.42
N ALA A 32 30.61 12.24 7.86
CA ALA A 32 29.38 13.03 7.92
C ALA A 32 28.90 13.06 9.38
N SER A 33 29.03 14.20 10.06
CA SER A 33 28.31 14.43 11.32
C SER A 33 26.85 14.67 10.96
N SER A 34 26.00 13.64 11.09
CA SER A 34 24.55 13.86 11.10
C SER A 34 24.24 14.76 12.31
N GLU A 35 23.84 16.00 12.08
CA GLU A 35 23.30 16.81 13.18
C GLU A 35 22.12 16.06 13.81
N GLU A 36 22.22 15.84 15.12
CA GLU A 36 21.30 15.02 15.88
C GLU A 36 19.97 15.76 16.04
N ASN A 37 19.03 15.49 15.13
CA ASN A 37 17.64 15.98 15.20
C ASN A 37 16.73 14.94 15.90
N SER A 38 15.49 15.33 16.21
CA SER A 38 14.55 14.45 16.92
C SER A 38 14.29 13.11 16.21
N LEU A 39 14.34 13.06 14.87
CA LEU A 39 14.18 11.82 14.12
C LEU A 39 15.39 10.90 14.28
N GLU A 40 16.60 11.44 14.18
CA GLU A 40 17.84 10.66 14.38
C GLU A 40 17.98 10.16 15.82
N SER A 41 17.52 10.94 16.80
CA SER A 41 17.41 10.47 18.19
C SER A 41 16.39 9.34 18.33
N LEU A 42 15.23 9.42 17.67
CA LEU A 42 14.19 8.38 17.74
C LEU A 42 14.67 7.03 17.17
N ARG A 43 15.45 7.05 16.08
CA ARG A 43 16.00 5.83 15.45
C ARG A 43 16.84 4.97 16.41
N LYS A 44 17.44 5.58 17.44
CA LYS A 44 18.26 4.87 18.44
C LYS A 44 17.43 3.99 19.37
N PHE A 45 16.14 4.29 19.52
CA PHE A 45 15.24 3.63 20.47
C PHE A 45 14.08 2.89 19.80
N SER A 46 13.79 3.16 18.53
CA SER A 46 12.63 2.60 17.83
C SER A 46 12.89 2.43 16.35
N VAL A 47 12.27 1.39 15.78
CA VAL A 47 12.23 1.20 14.33
C VAL A 47 11.31 2.26 13.73
N VAL A 48 11.86 3.14 12.91
CA VAL A 48 11.09 4.19 12.24
C VAL A 48 10.41 3.61 11.01
N VAL A 49 9.10 3.76 10.97
CA VAL A 49 8.23 3.32 9.87
C VAL A 49 7.57 4.55 9.26
N ALA A 50 7.51 4.63 7.93
CA ALA A 50 6.81 5.72 7.25
C ALA A 50 5.40 5.31 6.82
N ASP A 51 4.41 6.13 7.16
CA ASP A 51 3.02 5.95 6.74
C ASP A 51 2.72 6.79 5.49
N SER A 52 3.07 6.24 4.32
CA SER A 52 2.93 6.95 3.05
C SER A 52 2.96 6.02 1.84
N GLY A 53 2.17 6.35 0.82
CA GLY A 53 2.31 5.80 -0.54
C GLY A 53 3.18 6.66 -1.47
N ASP A 54 3.74 7.76 -0.97
CA ASP A 54 4.56 8.69 -1.75
C ASP A 54 6.05 8.36 -1.64
N PHE A 55 6.62 7.89 -2.76
CA PHE A 55 8.00 7.41 -2.84
C PHE A 55 9.04 8.50 -2.58
N GLU A 56 8.76 9.75 -2.92
CA GLU A 56 9.68 10.86 -2.68
C GLU A 56 9.82 11.15 -1.19
N THR A 57 8.71 11.13 -0.45
CA THR A 57 8.73 11.18 1.02
C THR A 57 9.53 10.01 1.61
N LEU A 58 9.35 8.79 1.10
CA LEU A 58 10.11 7.62 1.58
C LEU A 58 11.62 7.77 1.35
N LYS A 59 12.04 8.24 0.18
CA LYS A 59 13.46 8.50 -0.13
C LYS A 59 14.05 9.60 0.75
N GLN A 60 13.27 10.62 1.07
CA GLN A 60 13.72 11.73 1.91
C GLN A 60 14.01 11.29 3.35
N TYR A 61 13.15 10.45 3.92
CA TYR A 61 13.23 10.06 5.33
C TYR A 61 13.86 8.68 5.56
N VAL A 62 14.13 7.88 4.54
CA VAL A 62 14.81 6.56 4.62
C VAL A 62 14.34 5.74 5.83
N PRO A 63 13.05 5.39 5.91
CA PRO A 63 12.51 4.58 7.01
C PRO A 63 12.96 3.12 6.87
N HIS A 64 12.83 2.34 7.95
CA HIS A 64 13.13 0.90 7.92
C HIS A 64 12.02 0.12 7.21
N ASP A 65 10.77 0.40 7.59
CA ASP A 65 9.56 -0.18 6.99
C ASP A 65 8.65 0.90 6.45
N ALA A 66 7.61 0.52 5.72
CA ALA A 66 6.56 1.42 5.29
C ALA A 66 5.16 0.82 5.47
N THR A 67 4.20 1.66 5.80
CA THR A 67 2.79 1.30 5.86
C THR A 67 2.01 2.06 4.79
N THR A 68 1.09 1.34 4.16
CA THR A 68 0.06 1.93 3.32
C THR A 68 -1.31 1.64 3.92
N ASN A 69 -2.31 2.33 3.39
CA ASN A 69 -3.72 2.07 3.63
C ASN A 69 -4.51 2.57 2.41
N PRO A 70 -5.80 2.25 2.29
CA PRO A 70 -6.59 2.67 1.13
C PRO A 70 -6.57 4.17 0.86
N SER A 71 -6.61 5.01 1.90
CA SER A 71 -6.59 6.47 1.77
C SER A 71 -5.23 6.99 1.25
N LEU A 72 -4.12 6.45 1.76
CA LEU A 72 -2.78 6.83 1.32
C LEU A 72 -2.50 6.43 -0.12
N LEU A 73 -2.93 5.23 -0.52
CA LEU A 73 -2.79 4.78 -1.90
C LEU A 73 -3.73 5.52 -2.84
N PHE A 74 -4.95 5.83 -2.43
CA PHE A 74 -5.83 6.70 -3.21
C PHE A 74 -5.19 8.07 -3.48
N LYS A 75 -4.64 8.70 -2.43
CA LYS A 75 -3.92 9.98 -2.55
C LYS A 75 -2.72 9.86 -3.48
N ALA A 76 -1.88 8.84 -3.32
CA ALA A 76 -0.70 8.64 -4.16
C ALA A 76 -1.08 8.33 -5.61
N ALA A 77 -2.00 7.40 -5.86
CA ALA A 77 -2.46 7.04 -7.21
C ALA A 77 -3.13 8.21 -7.97
N SER A 78 -3.64 9.22 -7.24
CA SER A 78 -4.18 10.44 -7.83
C SER A 78 -3.09 11.43 -8.29
N MET A 79 -1.84 11.25 -7.86
CA MET A 79 -0.73 12.12 -8.22
C MET A 79 -0.24 11.85 -9.66
N PRO A 80 -0.01 12.89 -10.49
CA PRO A 80 0.40 12.71 -11.88
C PRO A 80 1.66 11.87 -12.08
N GLN A 81 2.65 12.01 -11.19
CA GLN A 81 3.91 11.26 -11.28
C GLN A 81 3.72 9.74 -11.14
N TYR A 82 2.64 9.29 -10.49
CA TYR A 82 2.35 7.86 -10.28
C TYR A 82 1.29 7.31 -11.24
N ALA A 83 0.82 8.11 -12.20
CA ALA A 83 -0.19 7.69 -13.19
C ALA A 83 0.23 6.42 -13.96
N HIS A 84 1.53 6.26 -14.23
CA HIS A 84 2.08 5.09 -14.91
C HIS A 84 1.83 3.77 -14.15
N LEU A 85 1.77 3.80 -12.81
CA LEU A 85 1.44 2.62 -12.00
C LEU A 85 -0.04 2.25 -12.12
N VAL A 86 -0.92 3.26 -12.20
CA VAL A 86 -2.35 3.06 -12.45
C VAL A 86 -2.57 2.43 -13.81
N ASP A 87 -1.91 2.95 -14.85
CA ASP A 87 -2.01 2.39 -16.20
C ASP A 87 -1.49 0.94 -16.25
N LYS A 88 -0.38 0.66 -15.55
CA LYS A 88 0.18 -0.69 -15.43
C LYS A 88 -0.78 -1.64 -14.71
N ALA A 89 -1.42 -1.20 -13.62
CA ALA A 89 -2.43 -1.98 -12.89
C ALA A 89 -3.63 -2.32 -13.78
N ILE A 90 -4.14 -1.34 -14.53
CA ILE A 90 -5.23 -1.53 -15.51
C ILE A 90 -4.85 -2.56 -16.57
N GLN A 91 -3.64 -2.45 -17.13
CA GLN A 91 -3.17 -3.40 -18.13
C GLN A 91 -2.97 -4.81 -17.57
N ALA A 92 -2.44 -4.94 -16.35
CA ALA A 92 -2.28 -6.23 -15.69
C ALA A 92 -3.63 -6.91 -15.42
N ALA A 93 -4.59 -6.16 -14.88
CA ALA A 93 -5.93 -6.67 -14.58
C ALA A 93 -6.66 -7.13 -15.85
N LYS A 94 -6.59 -6.36 -16.94
CA LYS A 94 -7.19 -6.73 -18.25
C LYS A 94 -6.59 -8.00 -18.86
N LYS A 95 -5.36 -8.37 -18.51
CA LYS A 95 -4.75 -9.63 -18.97
C LYS A 95 -5.24 -10.84 -18.18
N LYS A 96 -5.59 -10.65 -16.90
CA LYS A 96 -6.13 -11.71 -16.04
C LYS A 96 -7.63 -11.90 -16.22
N VAL A 97 -8.38 -10.80 -16.24
CA VAL A 97 -9.83 -10.81 -16.39
C VAL A 97 -10.17 -10.81 -17.87
N HIS A 98 -10.75 -11.92 -18.34
CA HIS A 98 -11.27 -12.03 -19.70
C HIS A 98 -12.69 -11.45 -19.72
N LEU A 99 -12.84 -10.21 -20.19
CA LEU A 99 -14.18 -9.64 -20.42
C LEU A 99 -14.84 -10.38 -21.59
N HIS A 100 -16.05 -10.88 -21.38
CA HIS A 100 -16.85 -11.40 -22.48
C HIS A 100 -17.42 -10.21 -23.24
N LYS A 101 -16.95 -9.99 -24.48
CA LYS A 101 -17.36 -8.86 -25.33
C LYS A 101 -18.85 -8.88 -25.75
N SER A 102 -19.66 -9.81 -25.25
CA SER A 102 -20.96 -10.16 -25.84
C SER A 102 -21.94 -10.77 -24.83
N THR A 103 -22.08 -10.21 -23.65
CA THR A 103 -23.19 -10.53 -22.73
C THR A 103 -24.31 -9.50 -22.94
N GLU A 104 -25.45 -9.94 -23.49
CA GLU A 104 -26.69 -9.13 -23.56
C GLU A 104 -27.35 -8.95 -22.18
N ASN A 105 -26.87 -9.68 -21.16
CA ASN A 105 -27.34 -9.59 -19.79
C ASN A 105 -26.57 -8.47 -19.04
N GLU A 106 -27.29 -7.41 -18.67
CA GLU A 106 -26.73 -6.25 -17.98
C GLU A 106 -26.16 -6.56 -16.58
N GLU A 107 -26.76 -7.51 -15.84
CA GLU A 107 -26.28 -7.91 -14.51
C GLU A 107 -24.92 -8.59 -14.60
N LYS A 108 -24.77 -9.53 -15.55
CA LYS A 108 -23.48 -10.20 -15.78
C LYS A 108 -22.39 -9.23 -16.21
N LYS A 109 -22.74 -8.26 -17.05
CA LYS A 109 -21.80 -7.22 -17.47
C LYS A 109 -21.32 -6.39 -16.28
N LYS A 110 -22.24 -6.02 -15.38
CA LYS A 110 -21.91 -5.27 -14.16
C LYS A 110 -20.99 -6.07 -13.24
N GLU A 111 -21.26 -7.34 -13.03
CA GLU A 111 -20.43 -8.24 -12.22
C GLU A 111 -19.00 -8.37 -12.80
N GLU A 112 -18.87 -8.51 -14.12
CA GLU A 112 -17.56 -8.53 -14.80
C GLU A 112 -16.80 -7.20 -14.66
N GLU A 113 -17.50 -6.07 -14.73
CA GLU A 113 -16.91 -4.74 -14.52
C GLU A 113 -16.46 -4.54 -13.07
N GLU A 114 -17.26 -4.95 -12.08
CA GLU A 114 -16.92 -4.90 -10.66
C GLU A 114 -15.69 -5.79 -10.37
N HIS A 115 -15.67 -7.02 -10.87
CA HIS A 115 -14.51 -7.91 -10.73
C HIS A 115 -13.24 -7.36 -11.39
N LEU A 116 -13.37 -6.70 -12.55
CA LEU A 116 -12.23 -6.01 -13.18
C LEU A 116 -11.72 -4.88 -12.29
N ILE A 117 -12.60 -4.07 -11.70
CA ILE A 117 -12.22 -2.97 -10.81
C ILE A 117 -11.48 -3.51 -9.59
N GLU A 118 -11.97 -4.58 -8.97
CA GLU A 118 -11.29 -5.22 -7.83
C GLU A 118 -9.90 -5.72 -8.20
N GLU A 119 -9.75 -6.37 -9.36
CA GLU A 119 -8.43 -6.81 -9.83
C GLU A 119 -7.50 -5.62 -10.08
N VAL A 120 -7.98 -4.52 -10.65
CA VAL A 120 -7.18 -3.30 -10.82
C VAL A 120 -6.68 -2.77 -9.48
N ILE A 121 -7.54 -2.74 -8.46
CA ILE A 121 -7.18 -2.25 -7.12
C ILE A 121 -6.11 -3.16 -6.48
N ASP A 122 -6.30 -4.48 -6.53
CA ASP A 122 -5.34 -5.44 -5.98
C ASP A 122 -3.96 -5.29 -6.67
N GLN A 123 -3.94 -5.19 -8.00
CA GLN A 123 -2.71 -4.97 -8.78
C GLN A 123 -2.06 -3.64 -8.41
N LEU A 124 -2.84 -2.58 -8.26
CA LEU A 124 -2.34 -1.25 -7.91
C LEU A 124 -1.66 -1.27 -6.53
N PHE A 125 -2.29 -1.89 -5.54
CA PHE A 125 -1.75 -1.98 -4.18
C PHE A 125 -0.42 -2.71 -4.16
N VAL A 126 -0.35 -3.83 -4.88
CA VAL A 126 0.89 -4.64 -4.99
C VAL A 126 1.98 -3.88 -5.74
N LEU A 127 1.64 -3.20 -6.85
CA LEU A 127 2.62 -2.40 -7.61
C LEU A 127 3.21 -1.27 -6.77
N PHE A 128 2.40 -0.57 -5.98
CA PHE A 128 2.91 0.43 -5.05
C PHE A 128 3.82 -0.19 -3.99
N GLY A 129 3.41 -1.31 -3.38
CA GLY A 129 4.25 -1.97 -2.39
C GLY A 129 5.57 -2.48 -2.96
N ILE A 130 5.60 -2.95 -4.22
CA ILE A 130 6.84 -3.31 -4.91
C ILE A 130 7.78 -2.11 -5.04
N GLU A 131 7.28 -0.95 -5.46
CA GLU A 131 8.12 0.25 -5.56
C GLU A 131 8.61 0.72 -4.18
N ILE A 132 7.78 0.60 -3.14
CA ILE A 132 8.17 0.89 -1.75
C ILE A 132 9.30 -0.04 -1.28
N LEU A 133 9.21 -1.35 -1.55
CA LEU A 133 10.21 -2.35 -1.14
C LEU A 133 11.57 -2.18 -1.82
N LYS A 134 11.66 -1.43 -2.92
CA LYS A 134 12.94 -1.02 -3.52
C LYS A 134 13.62 0.10 -2.72
N ILE A 135 12.88 0.83 -1.90
CA ILE A 135 13.35 1.99 -1.13
C ILE A 135 13.67 1.57 0.30
N VAL A 136 12.79 0.78 0.92
CA VAL A 136 12.91 0.38 2.33
C VAL A 136 13.60 -0.98 2.48
N PRO A 137 14.49 -1.15 3.48
CA PRO A 137 15.18 -2.42 3.70
C PRO A 137 14.29 -3.51 4.32
N GLY A 138 13.30 -3.11 5.13
CA GLY A 138 12.40 -4.02 5.80
C GLY A 138 11.13 -4.30 5.00
N VAL A 139 9.97 -4.19 5.62
CA VAL A 139 8.68 -4.68 5.08
C VAL A 139 7.77 -3.55 4.60
N VAL A 140 6.76 -3.92 3.79
CA VAL A 140 5.63 -3.05 3.44
C VAL A 140 4.32 -3.63 3.96
N SER A 141 3.48 -2.79 4.60
CA SER A 141 2.10 -3.18 4.94
C SER A 141 1.14 -2.88 3.80
N THR A 142 0.41 -3.90 3.34
CA THR A 142 -0.63 -3.80 2.29
C THR A 142 -1.98 -4.23 2.85
N GLU A 143 -2.99 -3.38 2.73
CA GLU A 143 -4.28 -3.59 3.38
C GLU A 143 -5.27 -4.38 2.51
N VAL A 144 -5.96 -5.32 3.13
CA VAL A 144 -7.13 -6.00 2.54
C VAL A 144 -8.29 -5.00 2.43
N SER A 145 -9.18 -5.21 1.46
CA SER A 145 -10.39 -4.38 1.32
C SER A 145 -11.17 -4.31 2.63
N ALA A 146 -11.45 -3.10 3.11
CA ALA A 146 -12.21 -2.88 4.34
C ALA A 146 -13.63 -3.46 4.27
N ALA A 147 -14.18 -3.68 3.06
CA ALA A 147 -15.47 -4.35 2.88
C ALA A 147 -15.46 -5.81 3.39
N LEU A 148 -14.29 -6.43 3.52
CA LEU A 148 -14.12 -7.80 4.01
C LEU A 148 -13.86 -7.87 5.52
N SER A 149 -13.90 -6.74 6.25
CA SER A 149 -13.53 -6.69 7.68
C SER A 149 -14.36 -7.59 8.59
N PHE A 150 -15.55 -8.00 8.15
CA PHE A 150 -16.45 -8.90 8.87
C PHE A 150 -16.63 -10.24 8.16
N ASP A 151 -15.73 -10.59 7.25
CA ASP A 151 -15.69 -11.85 6.52
C ASP A 151 -14.31 -12.50 6.69
N VAL A 152 -14.24 -13.51 7.56
CA VAL A 152 -13.01 -14.26 7.84
C VAL A 152 -12.46 -14.89 6.56
N HIS A 153 -13.29 -15.59 5.81
CA HIS A 153 -12.85 -16.35 4.64
C HIS A 153 -12.50 -15.42 3.48
N GLY A 154 -13.31 -14.39 3.23
CA GLY A 154 -13.03 -13.36 2.25
C GLY A 154 -11.71 -12.64 2.53
N SER A 155 -11.45 -12.28 3.80
CA SER A 155 -10.19 -11.66 4.22
C SER A 155 -8.98 -12.57 3.99
N VAL A 156 -9.08 -13.85 4.36
CA VAL A 156 -8.00 -14.84 4.15
C VAL A 156 -7.72 -15.05 2.66
N GLU A 157 -8.76 -15.21 1.84
CA GLU A 157 -8.59 -15.39 0.39
C GLU A 157 -7.99 -14.16 -0.27
N LYS A 158 -8.43 -12.96 0.12
CA LYS A 158 -7.85 -11.71 -0.38
C LYS A 158 -6.39 -11.56 0.04
N ALA A 159 -6.05 -11.85 1.29
CA ALA A 159 -4.68 -11.84 1.79
C ALA A 159 -3.77 -12.78 0.99
N ARG A 160 -4.19 -14.04 0.81
CA ARG A 160 -3.46 -15.03 -0.01
C ARG A 160 -3.32 -14.56 -1.46
N LYS A 161 -4.35 -13.94 -2.03
CA LYS A 161 -4.29 -13.36 -3.39
C LYS A 161 -3.21 -12.28 -3.47
N LEU A 162 -3.18 -11.34 -2.54
CA LEU A 162 -2.17 -10.27 -2.50
C LEU A 162 -0.76 -10.86 -2.40
N ILE A 163 -0.52 -11.84 -1.53
CA ILE A 163 0.78 -12.53 -1.42
C ILE A 163 1.16 -13.23 -2.73
N ARG A 164 0.22 -13.90 -3.42
CA ARG A 164 0.49 -14.48 -4.74
C ARG A 164 0.90 -13.43 -5.76
N LEU A 165 0.23 -12.27 -5.78
CA LEU A 165 0.58 -11.17 -6.68
C LEU A 165 1.97 -10.59 -6.41
N TYR A 166 2.38 -10.47 -5.14
CA TYR A 166 3.76 -10.12 -4.78
C TYR A 166 4.76 -11.16 -5.29
N LYS A 167 4.45 -12.45 -5.08
CA LYS A 167 5.30 -13.57 -5.54
C LYS A 167 5.47 -13.61 -7.05
N GLU A 168 4.44 -13.30 -7.83
CA GLU A 168 4.51 -13.16 -9.30
C GLU A 168 5.55 -12.11 -9.73
N HIS A 169 5.88 -11.15 -8.86
CA HIS A 169 6.89 -10.12 -9.08
C HIS A 169 8.22 -10.42 -8.36
N GLY A 170 8.42 -11.64 -7.86
CA GLY A 170 9.64 -12.07 -7.19
C GLY A 170 9.80 -11.50 -5.77
N ILE A 171 8.72 -10.99 -5.16
CA ILE A 171 8.72 -10.55 -3.77
C ILE A 171 8.22 -11.70 -2.88
N GLU A 172 9.09 -12.20 -2.02
CA GLU A 172 8.74 -13.20 -1.03
C GLU A 172 7.87 -12.60 0.10
N LYS A 173 7.00 -13.43 0.67
CA LYS A 173 5.97 -13.00 1.63
C LYS A 173 6.55 -12.39 2.90
N GLU A 174 7.79 -12.71 3.26
CA GLU A 174 8.52 -12.18 4.42
C GLU A 174 8.80 -10.67 4.30
N ARG A 175 8.69 -10.09 3.09
CA ARG A 175 8.80 -8.64 2.85
C ARG A 175 7.45 -7.92 2.96
N VAL A 176 6.35 -8.63 3.23
CA VAL A 176 4.99 -8.08 3.19
C VAL A 176 4.26 -8.37 4.49
N LEU A 177 3.61 -7.35 5.06
CA LEU A 177 2.60 -7.52 6.10
C LEU A 177 1.22 -7.32 5.50
N ILE A 178 0.33 -8.30 5.68
CA ILE A 178 -1.08 -8.14 5.30
C ILE A 178 -1.79 -7.38 6.40
N LYS A 179 -2.32 -6.20 6.07
CA LYS A 179 -2.97 -5.33 7.01
C LYS A 179 -4.47 -5.61 7.05
N LEU A 180 -4.99 -5.85 8.26
CA LEU A 180 -6.37 -6.24 8.54
C LEU A 180 -6.96 -5.35 9.63
N ALA A 181 -8.24 -4.97 9.48
CA ALA A 181 -8.96 -4.30 10.57
C ALA A 181 -9.04 -5.22 11.79
N THR A 182 -8.84 -4.66 12.99
CA THR A 182 -8.88 -5.42 14.26
C THR A 182 -10.31 -5.63 14.75
N THR A 183 -11.14 -6.21 13.88
CA THR A 183 -12.43 -6.82 14.23
C THR A 183 -12.19 -8.24 14.74
N TRP A 184 -13.21 -8.88 15.32
CA TRP A 184 -13.10 -10.29 15.72
C TRP A 184 -12.77 -11.18 14.52
N GLU A 185 -13.46 -10.98 13.40
CA GLU A 185 -13.26 -11.71 12.16
C GLU A 185 -11.86 -11.45 11.56
N GLY A 186 -11.37 -10.21 11.67
CA GLY A 186 -10.02 -9.85 11.26
C GLY A 186 -8.95 -10.58 12.08
N CYS A 187 -9.14 -10.69 13.41
CA CYS A 187 -8.25 -11.46 14.28
C CYS A 187 -8.27 -12.97 13.96
N GLU A 188 -9.45 -13.54 13.70
CA GLU A 188 -9.55 -14.96 13.30
C GLU A 188 -8.93 -15.20 11.91
N ALA A 189 -9.08 -14.27 10.96
CA ALA A 189 -8.40 -14.32 9.68
C ALA A 189 -6.86 -14.25 9.85
N ALA A 190 -6.36 -13.32 10.66
CA ALA A 190 -4.93 -13.18 10.96
C ALA A 190 -4.36 -14.46 11.59
N LYS A 191 -5.08 -15.09 12.52
CA LYS A 191 -4.68 -16.36 13.13
C LYS A 191 -4.53 -17.50 12.14
N ILE A 192 -5.36 -17.55 11.09
CA ILE A 192 -5.23 -18.53 10.00
C ILE A 192 -3.98 -18.20 9.17
N LEU A 193 -3.83 -16.93 8.76
CA LEU A 193 -2.73 -16.47 7.91
C LEU A 193 -1.35 -16.63 8.58
N GLU A 194 -1.23 -16.34 9.88
CA GLU A 194 0.03 -16.51 10.64
C GLU A 194 0.46 -17.98 10.71
N LYS A 195 -0.49 -18.93 10.80
CA LYS A 195 -0.18 -20.38 10.72
C LYS A 195 0.36 -20.79 9.35
N GLU A 196 0.06 -20.01 8.31
CA GLU A 196 0.58 -20.19 6.95
C GLU A 196 1.88 -19.39 6.70
N GLY A 197 2.38 -18.69 7.72
CA GLY A 197 3.52 -17.78 7.63
C GLY A 197 3.24 -16.57 6.75
N ILE A 198 1.98 -16.11 6.68
CA ILE A 198 1.62 -14.82 6.10
C ILE A 198 1.44 -13.86 7.27
N HIS A 199 2.44 -12.99 7.47
CA HIS A 199 2.46 -12.09 8.61
C HIS A 199 1.46 -10.94 8.46
N CYS A 200 0.81 -10.59 9.56
CA CYS A 200 -0.28 -9.63 9.58
C CYS A 200 0.06 -8.35 10.37
N ASN A 201 -0.47 -7.22 9.90
CA ASN A 201 -0.49 -5.95 10.63
C ASN A 201 -1.93 -5.64 11.05
N MET A 202 -2.23 -5.80 12.34
CA MET A 202 -3.56 -5.52 12.87
C MET A 202 -3.73 -4.01 13.07
N THR A 203 -4.68 -3.40 12.34
CA THR A 203 -4.92 -1.94 12.32
C THR A 203 -6.28 -1.57 12.93
N LEU A 204 -6.51 -0.29 13.19
CA LEU A 204 -7.75 0.19 13.81
C LEU A 204 -7.99 -0.45 15.20
N LEU A 205 -6.89 -0.63 15.95
CA LEU A 205 -6.88 -1.13 17.32
C LEU A 205 -7.07 0.07 18.26
N PHE A 206 -8.18 0.07 19.03
CA PHE A 206 -8.58 1.21 19.86
C PHE A 206 -8.90 0.83 21.30
N SER A 207 -8.94 -0.45 21.64
CA SER A 207 -9.28 -0.95 22.97
C SER A 207 -8.32 -2.04 23.43
N PHE A 208 -8.25 -2.26 24.74
CA PHE A 208 -7.40 -3.30 25.33
C PHE A 208 -7.85 -4.74 25.01
N VAL A 209 -9.12 -4.92 24.64
CA VAL A 209 -9.70 -6.24 24.34
C VAL A 209 -9.32 -6.70 22.92
N GLN A 210 -9.09 -5.74 22.02
CA GLN A 210 -8.56 -5.98 20.68
C GLN A 210 -7.09 -6.34 20.75
#